data_AF-A0A8X6RSR4-F1
#
_entry.id   AF-A0A8X6RSR4-F1
#
_cell.length_a   1.000
_cell.length_b   1.000
_cell.length_c   1.000
_cell.angle_alpha   90.00
_cell.angle_beta   90.00
_cell.angle_gamma   90.00
#
_symmetry.space_group_name_H-M   'P 1'
#
loop_
_entity.id
_entity.type
_entity.pdbx_description
1 polymer ?
#
loop_
_entity_poly.entity_id
_entity_poly.type
_entity_poly.pdbx_seq_one_letter_code
_entity_poly.pdbx_strand_id
1 'polypeptide(L)'
;MRRFIARRGRIYVMYSDNGTNFTGLNNALRQLDWTTIESEFRVHEIRWKFNPPSSPWWGGFWERLIGILKDLFRKNLERSCLSYEELQTLVCDCESVMNSRPLTYISEEQELKTLTPSMFLQDIPLNDVPDLDQIQKTNIVLRWRYIQRVRENLKQRFKREYLGFLRSSVIKREDKINEGDIVLIGTDDKKRLHWLLGRVLKLFPGKYGIIRLVKLRTERGDMLRQIQRLYPLEVTSNQLRNL
;
A
#
# COMPACT_ATOMS: atom_id res chain seq x y z
N MET A 1 0.57 18.57 10.17
CA MET A 1 1.90 18.83 9.55
C MET A 1 3.06 18.59 10.52
N ARG A 2 3.17 19.34 11.64
CA ARG A 2 4.29 19.20 12.61
C ARG A 2 4.55 17.77 13.10
N ARG A 3 3.50 17.04 13.50
CA ARG A 3 3.61 15.61 13.91
C ARG A 3 4.13 14.69 12.81
N PHE A 4 3.83 14.98 11.54
CA PHE A 4 4.31 14.20 10.41
C PHE A 4 5.81 14.45 10.20
N ILE A 5 6.22 15.72 10.16
CA ILE A 5 7.62 16.11 9.99
C ILE A 5 8.51 15.53 11.11
N ALA A 6 8.03 15.57 12.36
CA ALA A 6 8.75 15.01 13.49
C ALA A 6 8.94 13.48 13.41
N ARG A 7 8.06 12.76 12.70
CA ARG A 7 8.11 11.29 12.60
C ARG A 7 8.77 10.78 11.31
N ARG A 8 8.66 11.54 10.22
CA ARG A 8 9.04 11.11 8.86
C ARG A 8 10.11 11.99 8.22
N GLY A 9 10.55 13.04 8.91
CA GLY A 9 11.43 14.05 8.36
C GLY A 9 10.69 15.13 7.57
N ARG A 10 11.43 16.18 7.18
CA ARG A 10 10.87 17.34 6.48
C ARG A 10 10.55 16.96 5.03
N ILE A 11 9.34 17.30 4.59
CA ILE A 11 8.92 17.15 3.20
C ILE A 11 9.36 18.36 2.36
N TYR A 12 9.66 18.12 1.09
CA TYR A 12 9.96 19.18 0.13
C TYR A 12 8.75 19.60 -0.71
N VAL A 13 7.88 18.63 -1.06
CA VAL A 13 6.68 18.86 -1.85
C VAL A 13 5.47 18.26 -1.14
N MET A 14 4.36 18.99 -1.12
CA MET A 14 3.08 18.51 -0.62
C MET A 14 2.05 18.51 -1.74
N TYR A 15 1.38 17.38 -1.94
CA TYR A 15 0.27 17.24 -2.89
C TYR A 15 -1.07 17.20 -2.14
N SER A 16 -2.07 17.94 -2.60
CA SER A 16 -3.43 17.89 -2.03
C SER A 16 -4.52 18.21 -3.05
N ASP A 17 -5.78 17.94 -2.67
CA ASP A 17 -6.94 18.53 -3.34
C ASP A 17 -7.08 20.03 -3.03
N ASN A 18 -8.00 20.70 -3.73
CA ASN A 18 -8.31 22.13 -3.59
C ASN A 18 -9.23 22.43 -2.38
N GLY A 19 -9.26 21.56 -1.37
CA GLY A 19 -10.02 21.77 -0.15
C GLY A 19 -9.60 23.06 0.56
N THR A 20 -10.58 23.79 1.09
CA THR A 20 -10.39 25.12 1.70
C THR A 20 -9.37 25.12 2.85
N ASN A 21 -9.30 24.02 3.61
CA ASN A 21 -8.30 23.87 4.67
C ASN A 21 -6.86 23.82 4.14
N PHE A 22 -6.65 23.17 2.98
CA PHE A 22 -5.32 23.06 2.38
C PHE A 22 -4.91 24.35 1.67
N THR A 23 -5.85 24.99 0.97
CA THR A 23 -5.59 26.31 0.35
C THR A 23 -5.33 27.37 1.39
N GLY A 24 -6.08 27.38 2.50
CA GLY A 24 -5.84 28.27 3.64
C GLY A 24 -4.47 28.06 4.29
N LEU A 25 -4.08 26.80 4.53
CA LEU A 25 -2.75 26.49 5.07
C LEU A 25 -1.61 26.89 4.12
N ASN A 26 -1.76 26.65 2.81
CA ASN A 26 -0.77 27.09 1.82
C ASN A 26 -0.65 28.62 1.79
N ASN A 27 -1.76 29.35 1.89
CA ASN A 27 -1.73 30.81 1.95
C ASN A 27 -1.00 31.31 3.21
N ALA A 28 -1.26 30.70 4.36
CA ALA A 28 -0.54 31.01 5.60
C ALA A 28 0.96 30.72 5.50
N LEU A 29 1.35 29.62 4.85
CA LEU A 29 2.76 29.30 4.61
C LEU A 29 3.44 30.30 3.68
N ARG A 30 2.74 30.82 2.65
CA ARG A 30 3.28 31.83 1.73
C ARG A 30 3.47 33.21 2.34
N GLN A 31 2.79 33.50 3.46
CA GLN A 31 2.97 34.76 4.19
C GLN A 31 4.26 34.80 5.02
N LEU A 32 4.92 33.66 5.21
CA LEU A 32 6.19 33.58 5.93
C LEU A 32 7.33 34.14 5.07
N ASP A 33 8.26 34.83 5.71
CA ASP A 33 9.49 35.28 5.05
C ASP A 33 10.47 34.11 4.91
N TRP A 34 10.32 33.37 3.82
CA TRP A 34 11.18 32.24 3.51
C TRP A 34 12.64 32.64 3.28
N THR A 35 12.93 33.88 2.90
CA THR A 35 14.32 34.33 2.68
C THR A 35 15.09 34.36 4.00
N THR A 36 14.50 34.97 5.03
CA THR A 36 15.06 34.99 6.38
C THR A 36 15.10 33.57 6.95
N ILE A 37 14.01 32.80 6.84
CA ILE A 37 13.92 31.43 7.39
C ILE A 37 14.97 30.49 6.77
N GLU A 38 15.19 30.57 5.46
CA GLU A 38 16.16 29.74 4.75
C GLU A 38 17.60 30.14 5.13
N SER A 39 17.87 31.43 5.28
CA SER A 39 19.20 31.94 5.67
C SER A 39 19.58 31.58 7.12
N GLU A 40 18.64 31.70 8.06
CA GLU A 40 18.91 31.51 9.49
C GLU A 40 18.81 30.05 9.92
N PHE A 41 17.81 29.32 9.40
CA PHE A 41 17.50 27.96 9.86
C PHE A 41 17.84 26.87 8.84
N ARG A 42 18.30 27.23 7.63
CA ARG A 42 18.50 26.30 6.50
C ARG A 42 17.24 25.49 6.18
N VAL A 43 16.09 26.13 6.38
CA VAL A 43 14.77 25.52 6.21
C VAL A 43 14.18 25.98 4.88
N HIS A 44 14.16 25.08 3.90
CA HIS A 44 13.55 25.36 2.60
C HIS A 44 12.02 25.44 2.67
N GLU A 45 11.44 26.29 1.81
CA GLU A 45 10.00 26.38 1.59
C GLU A 45 9.44 25.02 1.11
N ILE A 46 8.25 24.69 1.61
CA ILE A 46 7.53 23.47 1.19
C ILE A 46 6.70 23.81 -0.04
N ARG A 47 7.04 23.21 -1.19
CA ARG A 47 6.31 23.44 -2.44
C ARG A 47 4.95 22.76 -2.40
N TRP A 48 3.88 23.53 -2.34
CA TRP A 48 2.53 23.00 -2.39
C TRP A 48 2.03 22.85 -3.83
N LYS A 49 1.58 21.64 -4.19
CA LYS A 49 1.00 21.33 -5.50
C LYS A 49 -0.44 20.85 -5.33
N PHE A 50 -1.36 21.58 -5.93
CA PHE A 50 -2.77 21.23 -5.92
C PHE A 50 -3.14 20.39 -7.15
N ASN A 51 -4.12 19.50 -6.97
CA ASN A 51 -4.70 18.78 -8.10
C ASN A 51 -5.34 19.77 -9.09
N PRO A 52 -5.17 19.57 -10.41
CA PRO A 52 -5.87 20.36 -11.41
C PRO A 52 -7.39 20.23 -11.18
N PRO A 53 -8.16 21.34 -11.25
CA PRO A 53 -9.61 21.32 -10.99
C PRO A 53 -10.37 20.38 -11.92
N SER A 54 -9.86 20.14 -13.13
CA SER A 54 -10.43 19.22 -14.12
C SER A 54 -9.89 17.79 -14.05
N SER A 55 -9.06 17.46 -13.06
CA SER A 55 -8.41 16.14 -12.98
C SER A 55 -8.57 15.45 -11.61
N PRO A 56 -9.80 15.08 -11.21
CA PRO A 56 -10.06 14.39 -9.93
C PRO A 56 -9.29 13.08 -9.77
N TRP A 57 -8.92 12.43 -10.87
CA TRP A 57 -8.20 11.15 -10.84
C TRP A 57 -6.79 11.26 -10.24
N TRP A 58 -6.17 12.45 -10.23
CA TRP A 58 -4.85 12.66 -9.61
C TRP A 58 -4.88 12.29 -8.12
N GLY A 59 -5.98 12.58 -7.42
CA GLY A 59 -6.18 12.18 -6.04
C GLY A 59 -6.84 10.83 -5.81
N GLY A 60 -7.35 10.21 -6.88
CA GLY A 60 -8.10 8.98 -6.78
C GLY A 60 -7.31 7.83 -6.15
N PHE A 61 -5.97 7.79 -6.26
CA PHE A 61 -5.17 6.75 -5.61
C PHE A 61 -5.24 6.83 -4.07
N TRP A 62 -4.94 8.00 -3.48
CA TRP A 62 -4.98 8.14 -2.02
C TRP A 62 -6.42 8.15 -1.49
N GLU A 63 -7.38 8.72 -2.22
CA GLU A 63 -8.79 8.67 -1.84
C GLU A 63 -9.32 7.23 -1.77
N ARG A 64 -8.94 6.38 -2.73
CA ARG A 64 -9.31 4.96 -2.71
C ARG A 64 -8.65 4.21 -1.57
N LEU A 65 -7.37 4.47 -1.28
CA LEU A 65 -6.70 3.89 -0.11
C LEU A 65 -7.38 4.32 1.21
N ILE A 66 -7.76 5.59 1.32
CA ILE A 66 -8.55 6.12 2.44
C ILE A 66 -9.93 5.45 2.49
N GLY A 67 -10.55 5.20 1.34
CA GLY A 67 -11.82 4.47 1.23
C GLY A 67 -11.73 3.06 1.80
N ILE A 68 -10.72 2.29 1.36
CA ILE A 68 -10.44 0.94 1.89
C ILE A 68 -10.21 1.01 3.39
N LEU A 69 -9.39 1.94 3.88
CA LEU A 69 -9.18 2.14 5.31
C LEU A 69 -10.52 2.38 6.03
N LYS A 70 -11.33 3.34 5.59
CA LYS A 70 -12.62 3.67 6.22
C LYS A 70 -13.58 2.48 6.23
N ASP A 71 -13.66 1.73 5.14
CA ASP A 71 -14.51 0.54 5.04
C ASP A 71 -14.06 -0.56 5.99
N LEU A 72 -12.75 -0.74 6.15
CA LEU A 72 -12.19 -1.67 7.12
C LEU A 72 -12.53 -1.27 8.55
N PHE A 73 -12.39 0.01 8.89
CA PHE A 73 -12.77 0.52 10.21
C PHE A 73 -14.27 0.28 10.45
N ARG A 74 -15.14 0.69 9.51
CA ARG A 74 -16.59 0.51 9.62
C ARG A 74 -17.00 -0.95 9.83
N LYS A 75 -16.46 -1.88 9.04
CA LYS A 75 -16.84 -3.31 9.08
C LYS A 75 -16.27 -4.08 10.27
N ASN A 76 -15.18 -3.60 10.91
CA ASN A 76 -14.57 -4.31 12.04
C ASN A 76 -14.95 -3.69 13.39
N LEU A 77 -15.35 -2.42 13.42
CA LEU A 77 -15.62 -1.67 14.64
C LEU A 77 -17.10 -1.41 14.90
N GLU A 78 -17.99 -2.01 14.10
CA GLU A 78 -19.44 -1.75 14.03
C GLU A 78 -20.11 -1.31 15.35
N ARG A 79 -19.86 -2.01 16.47
CA ARG A 79 -20.44 -1.70 17.79
C ARG A 79 -19.40 -1.46 18.89
N SER A 80 -18.12 -1.36 18.55
CA SER A 80 -17.05 -1.25 19.54
C SER A 80 -16.70 0.20 19.82
N CYS A 81 -16.91 0.64 21.06
CA CYS A 81 -16.36 1.90 21.55
C CYS A 81 -14.88 1.71 21.86
N LEU A 82 -14.01 2.35 21.08
CA LEU A 82 -12.57 2.39 21.34
C LEU A 82 -12.21 3.67 22.09
N SER A 83 -11.26 3.58 23.02
CA SER A 83 -10.60 4.77 23.57
C SER A 83 -9.74 5.46 22.50
N TYR A 84 -9.36 6.71 22.77
CA TYR A 84 -8.45 7.44 21.90
C TYR A 84 -7.14 6.70 21.65
N GLU A 85 -6.54 6.12 22.69
CA GLU A 85 -5.27 5.39 22.61
C GLU A 85 -5.42 4.09 21.82
N GLU A 86 -6.53 3.37 22.01
CA GLU A 86 -6.82 2.14 21.28
C GLU A 86 -7.03 2.43 19.78
N LEU A 87 -7.76 3.50 19.46
CA LEU A 87 -7.96 3.94 18.08
C LEU A 87 -6.63 4.37 17.44
N GLN A 88 -5.81 5.14 18.17
CA GLN A 88 -4.51 5.57 17.70
C GLN A 88 -3.61 4.37 17.38
N THR A 89 -3.60 3.35 18.25
CA THR A 89 -2.84 2.11 18.04
C THR A 89 -3.32 1.36 16.80
N LEU A 90 -4.64 1.21 16.63
CA LEU A 90 -5.22 0.55 15.45
C LEU A 90 -4.93 1.30 14.15
N VAL A 91 -4.89 2.63 14.18
CA VAL A 91 -4.51 3.45 13.00
C VAL A 91 -3.04 3.22 12.66
N CYS A 92 -2.13 3.21 13.64
CA CYS A 92 -0.72 2.90 13.43
C CYS A 92 -0.52 1.50 12.84
N ASP A 93 -1.27 0.50 13.32
CA ASP A 93 -1.24 -0.85 12.78
C ASP A 93 -1.74 -0.93 11.34
N CYS A 94 -2.84 -0.26 11.03
CA CYS A 94 -3.35 -0.17 9.66
C CYS A 94 -2.33 0.53 8.75
N GLU A 95 -1.70 1.61 9.22
CA GLU A 95 -0.64 2.31 8.48
C GLU A 95 0.54 1.37 8.18
N SER A 96 0.99 0.60 9.16
CA SER A 96 2.06 -0.41 8.97
C SER A 96 1.67 -1.40 7.87
N VAL A 97 0.47 -1.94 7.91
CA VAL A 97 -0.03 -2.92 6.94
C VAL A 97 -0.16 -2.35 5.55
N MET A 98 -0.68 -1.11 5.44
CA MET A 98 -0.74 -0.39 4.17
C MET A 98 0.65 -0.15 3.60
N ASN A 99 1.63 0.16 4.44
CA ASN A 99 3.01 0.39 4.02
C ASN A 99 3.80 -0.91 3.77
N SER A 100 3.34 -2.06 4.23
CA SER A 100 3.93 -3.37 3.88
C SER A 100 3.35 -3.97 2.58
N ARG A 101 2.50 -3.24 1.85
CA ARG A 101 1.94 -3.71 0.57
C ARG A 101 3.03 -3.77 -0.52
N PRO A 102 3.04 -4.78 -1.40
CA PRO A 102 3.99 -4.84 -2.51
C PRO A 102 3.64 -3.84 -3.62
N LEU A 103 4.54 -2.90 -3.92
CA LEU A 103 4.46 -1.95 -5.05
C LEU A 103 4.95 -2.59 -6.35
N THR A 104 6.14 -3.16 -6.31
CA THR A 104 6.84 -3.76 -7.45
C THR A 104 7.88 -4.77 -6.95
N TYR A 105 8.75 -5.29 -7.80
CA TYR A 105 9.82 -6.22 -7.42
C TYR A 105 11.19 -5.60 -7.68
N ILE A 106 12.21 -6.08 -6.97
CA ILE A 106 13.62 -5.85 -7.30
C ILE A 106 14.21 -7.15 -7.84
N SER A 107 14.79 -7.04 -9.03
CA SER A 107 15.76 -7.95 -9.66
C SER A 107 15.25 -9.06 -10.59
N GLU A 108 16.13 -9.31 -11.56
CA GLU A 108 16.11 -10.32 -12.61
C GLU A 108 16.67 -11.68 -12.13
N GLU A 109 17.10 -11.79 -10.87
CA GLU A 109 17.66 -12.99 -10.24
C GLU A 109 16.62 -13.91 -9.56
N GLN A 110 17.10 -15.06 -9.06
CA GLN A 110 16.33 -16.22 -8.60
C GLN A 110 15.45 -15.97 -7.36
N GLU A 111 15.70 -14.92 -6.57
CA GLU A 111 14.89 -14.52 -5.41
C GLU A 111 13.94 -13.36 -5.76
N LEU A 112 12.64 -13.63 -5.74
CA LEU A 112 11.60 -12.64 -6.01
C LEU A 112 11.38 -11.73 -4.79
N LYS A 113 12.21 -10.70 -4.61
CA LYS A 113 12.02 -9.69 -3.55
C LYS A 113 11.04 -8.61 -3.99
N THR A 114 10.02 -8.34 -3.18
CA THR A 114 9.07 -7.25 -3.42
C THR A 114 9.50 -5.95 -2.76
N LEU A 115 9.34 -4.86 -3.48
CA LEU A 115 9.42 -3.51 -2.97
C LEU A 115 8.12 -3.13 -2.29
N THR A 116 8.17 -2.72 -1.04
CA THR A 116 7.03 -2.17 -0.31
C THR A 116 7.29 -0.70 0.04
N PRO A 117 6.26 0.14 0.28
CA PRO A 117 6.46 1.50 0.75
C PRO A 117 7.27 1.57 2.04
N SER A 118 7.14 0.59 2.93
CA SER A 118 7.87 0.54 4.20
C SER A 118 9.38 0.50 3.97
N MET A 119 9.86 -0.15 2.91
CA MET A 119 11.29 -0.19 2.56
C MET A 119 11.87 1.17 2.17
N PHE A 120 11.02 2.13 1.78
CA PHE A 120 11.43 3.51 1.48
C PHE A 120 11.17 4.47 2.65
N LEU A 121 10.22 4.12 3.52
CA LEU A 121 9.72 5.00 4.58
C LEU A 121 10.30 4.67 5.97
N GLN A 122 10.95 3.52 6.11
CA GLN A 122 11.56 3.04 7.35
C GLN A 122 13.01 2.66 7.06
N ASP A 123 13.96 3.27 7.77
CA ASP A 123 15.37 2.90 7.70
C ASP A 123 15.62 1.50 8.33
N ILE A 124 14.66 0.97 9.09
CA ILE A 124 14.72 -0.33 9.78
C ILE A 124 13.66 -1.26 9.18
N PRO A 125 14.05 -2.40 8.57
CA PRO A 125 13.13 -3.29 7.85
C PRO A 125 12.18 -4.11 8.73
N LEU A 126 12.40 -4.17 10.05
CA LEU A 126 11.54 -4.89 11.00
C LEU A 126 11.35 -4.07 12.28
N ASN A 127 10.13 -3.58 12.50
CA ASN A 127 9.64 -3.07 13.78
C ASN A 127 8.53 -4.01 14.32
N ASP A 128 8.74 -5.32 14.23
CA ASP A 128 7.86 -6.25 14.93
C ASP A 128 8.24 -6.22 16.41
N VAL A 129 7.32 -5.72 17.23
CA VAL A 129 7.44 -5.82 18.69
C VAL A 129 6.90 -7.20 19.06
N PRO A 130 7.71 -8.09 19.67
CA PRO A 130 7.21 -9.35 20.15
C PRO A 130 6.11 -9.09 21.18
N ASP A 131 4.92 -9.64 20.90
CA ASP A 131 3.78 -9.55 21.80
C ASP A 131 4.14 -10.27 23.12
N LEU A 132 4.13 -9.54 24.23
CA LEU A 132 4.36 -10.11 25.57
C LEU A 132 3.12 -10.92 26.00
N ASP A 133 3.00 -12.13 25.46
CA ASP A 133 1.86 -13.04 25.68
C ASP A 133 1.76 -13.62 27.11
N GLN A 134 2.61 -13.19 28.05
CA GLN A 134 2.76 -13.82 29.38
C GLN A 134 2.30 -12.96 30.55
N ILE A 135 1.19 -12.21 30.44
CA ILE A 135 0.56 -11.59 31.61
C ILE A 135 -0.84 -12.20 31.79
N GLN A 136 -1.02 -12.98 32.86
CA GLN A 136 -2.27 -13.69 33.14
C GLN A 136 -3.33 -12.80 33.83
N LYS A 137 -4.59 -12.99 33.40
CA LYS A 137 -5.86 -12.71 34.11
C LYS A 137 -6.10 -11.28 34.63
N THR A 138 -6.15 -10.30 33.74
CA THR A 138 -6.82 -9.01 34.00
C THR A 138 -7.75 -8.63 32.84
N ASN A 139 -8.76 -7.78 33.09
CA ASN A 139 -9.64 -7.25 32.05
C ASN A 139 -8.86 -6.57 30.89
N ILE A 140 -7.65 -6.08 31.18
CA ILE A 140 -6.69 -5.54 30.22
C ILE A 140 -6.28 -6.59 29.18
N VAL A 141 -6.04 -7.84 29.59
CA VAL A 141 -5.67 -8.94 28.67
C VAL A 141 -6.82 -9.29 27.72
N LEU A 142 -8.06 -9.30 28.22
CA LEU A 142 -9.24 -9.55 27.38
C LEU A 142 -9.44 -8.42 26.37
N ARG A 143 -9.30 -7.17 26.80
CA ARG A 143 -9.40 -6.00 25.93
C ARG A 143 -8.27 -5.95 24.91
N TRP A 144 -7.05 -6.26 25.32
CA TRP A 144 -5.89 -6.32 24.44
C TRP A 144 -6.00 -7.46 23.42
N ARG A 145 -6.43 -8.66 23.83
CA ARG A 145 -6.74 -9.76 22.90
C ARG A 145 -7.85 -9.41 21.91
N TYR A 146 -8.83 -8.63 22.35
CA TYR A 146 -9.87 -8.10 21.46
C TYR A 146 -9.26 -7.16 20.41
N ILE A 147 -8.41 -6.22 20.83
CA ILE A 147 -7.69 -5.30 19.92
C ILE A 147 -6.82 -6.08 18.93
N GLN A 148 -6.05 -7.09 19.39
CA GLN A 148 -5.23 -7.92 18.52
C GLN A 148 -6.07 -8.70 17.51
N ARG A 149 -7.25 -9.21 17.92
CA ARG A 149 -8.18 -9.87 16.99
C ARG A 149 -8.73 -8.90 15.95
N VAL A 150 -9.10 -7.69 16.37
CA VAL A 150 -9.55 -6.63 15.46
C VAL A 150 -8.43 -6.26 14.49
N ARG A 151 -7.21 -6.09 14.99
CA ARG A 151 -6.00 -5.86 14.21
C ARG A 151 -5.82 -6.94 13.14
N GLU A 152 -5.80 -8.21 13.53
CA GLU A 152 -5.61 -9.30 12.58
C GLU A 152 -6.73 -9.35 11.54
N ASN A 153 -7.99 -9.16 11.96
CA ASN A 153 -9.12 -9.07 11.03
C ASN A 153 -8.98 -7.91 10.05
N LEU A 154 -8.51 -6.74 10.50
CA LEU A 154 -8.20 -5.58 9.66
C LEU A 154 -7.09 -5.92 8.66
N LYS A 155 -6.00 -6.56 9.10
CA LYS A 155 -4.89 -7.00 8.24
C LYS A 155 -5.39 -7.91 7.12
N GLN A 156 -6.16 -8.93 7.47
CA GLN A 156 -6.63 -9.92 6.52
C GLN A 156 -7.65 -9.34 5.54
N ARG A 157 -8.53 -8.46 6.01
CA ARG A 157 -9.51 -7.80 5.14
C ARG A 157 -8.85 -6.77 4.22
N PHE A 158 -7.89 -5.98 4.72
CA PHE A 158 -7.14 -5.01 3.90
C PHE A 158 -6.49 -5.71 2.72
N LYS A 159 -5.69 -6.76 2.98
CA LYS A 159 -5.04 -7.52 1.92
C LYS A 159 -6.06 -8.11 0.94
N ARG A 160 -7.22 -8.61 1.39
CA ARG A 160 -8.27 -9.14 0.51
C ARG A 160 -8.91 -8.09 -0.39
N GLU A 161 -9.27 -6.94 0.16
CA GLU A 161 -9.89 -5.83 -0.58
C GLU A 161 -8.87 -5.18 -1.53
N TYR A 162 -7.63 -5.04 -1.09
CA TYR A 162 -6.50 -4.57 -1.89
C TYR A 162 -6.18 -5.48 -3.08
N LEU A 163 -6.15 -6.81 -2.89
CA LEU A 163 -5.99 -7.76 -4.00
C LEU A 163 -7.20 -7.72 -4.96
N GLY A 164 -8.40 -7.52 -4.43
CA GLY A 164 -9.59 -7.26 -5.24
C GLY A 164 -9.46 -5.99 -6.08
N PHE A 165 -8.83 -4.95 -5.52
CA PHE A 165 -8.51 -3.71 -6.20
C PHE A 165 -7.48 -3.89 -7.32
N LEU A 166 -6.41 -4.65 -7.09
CA LEU A 166 -5.46 -5.01 -8.17
C LEU A 166 -6.20 -5.66 -9.34
N ARG A 167 -7.12 -6.58 -9.06
CA ARG A 167 -7.95 -7.22 -10.10
C ARG A 167 -8.88 -6.23 -10.82
N SER A 168 -9.55 -5.30 -10.13
CA SER A 168 -10.46 -4.34 -10.79
C SER A 168 -9.72 -3.28 -11.63
N SER A 169 -8.50 -2.89 -11.22
CA SER A 169 -7.62 -2.07 -12.05
C SER A 169 -7.14 -2.81 -13.31
N VAL A 170 -7.07 -4.14 -13.26
CA VAL A 170 -6.68 -5.00 -14.39
C VAL A 170 -7.82 -5.22 -15.36
N ILE A 171 -9.07 -5.25 -14.88
CA ILE A 171 -10.25 -5.44 -15.76
C ILE A 171 -10.42 -4.29 -16.78
N LYS A 172 -9.81 -3.11 -16.55
CA LYS A 172 -9.74 -2.02 -17.55
C LYS A 172 -8.48 -2.02 -18.41
N ARG A 173 -7.50 -2.89 -18.12
CA ARG A 173 -6.30 -3.09 -18.95
C ARG A 173 -6.45 -4.44 -19.65
N GLU A 174 -7.09 -4.44 -20.80
CA GLU A 174 -6.96 -5.55 -21.77
C GLU A 174 -5.52 -5.71 -22.29
N ASP A 175 -4.59 -4.84 -21.86
CA ASP A 175 -3.21 -4.84 -22.33
C ASP A 175 -2.19 -5.41 -21.32
N LYS A 176 -1.67 -6.57 -21.74
CA LYS A 176 -0.25 -6.96 -21.76
C LYS A 176 0.42 -7.26 -20.42
N ILE A 177 0.08 -8.43 -19.87
CA ILE A 177 1.08 -9.25 -19.17
C ILE A 177 2.11 -9.66 -20.24
N ASN A 178 3.37 -9.24 -20.09
CA ASN A 178 4.46 -9.58 -21.00
C ASN A 178 5.35 -10.68 -20.41
N GLU A 179 6.13 -11.32 -21.27
CA GLU A 179 7.22 -12.19 -20.83
C GLU A 179 8.21 -11.38 -20.01
N GLY A 180 8.54 -11.87 -18.81
CA GLY A 180 9.38 -11.19 -17.83
C GLY A 180 8.64 -10.52 -16.68
N ASP A 181 7.33 -10.27 -16.80
CA ASP A 181 6.56 -9.61 -15.74
C ASP A 181 6.34 -10.53 -14.53
N ILE A 182 6.32 -9.97 -13.32
CA ILE A 182 5.99 -10.71 -12.09
C ILE A 182 4.55 -10.46 -11.68
N VAL A 183 3.85 -11.55 -11.40
CA VAL A 183 2.43 -11.59 -11.10
C VAL A 183 2.17 -12.41 -9.83
N LEU A 184 1.11 -12.06 -9.11
CA LEU A 184 0.58 -12.87 -8.02
C LEU A 184 -0.22 -14.04 -8.59
N ILE A 185 0.04 -15.24 -8.09
CA ILE A 185 -0.57 -16.49 -8.53
C ILE A 185 -1.70 -16.91 -7.58
N GLY A 186 -2.93 -16.83 -8.08
CA GLY A 186 -4.11 -17.31 -7.38
C GLY A 186 -4.19 -18.84 -7.33
N THR A 187 -4.30 -19.37 -6.11
CA THR A 187 -4.66 -20.78 -5.85
C THR A 187 -5.93 -20.83 -5.01
N ASP A 188 -6.85 -21.74 -5.34
CA ASP A 188 -8.14 -21.90 -4.65
C ASP A 188 -7.95 -22.41 -3.20
N ASP A 189 -6.91 -23.23 -2.98
CA ASP A 189 -6.65 -23.90 -1.69
C ASP A 189 -6.03 -22.98 -0.62
N LYS A 190 -5.53 -21.82 -1.02
CA LYS A 190 -4.91 -20.86 -0.10
C LYS A 190 -5.74 -19.59 -0.04
N LYS A 191 -5.97 -19.10 1.18
CA LYS A 191 -6.49 -17.75 1.38
C LYS A 191 -5.64 -16.78 0.56
N ARG A 192 -6.27 -15.80 -0.09
CA ARG A 192 -5.65 -14.83 -1.03
C ARG A 192 -4.35 -14.18 -0.51
N LEU A 193 -4.24 -14.16 0.80
CA LEU A 193 -3.17 -13.67 1.66
C LEU A 193 -1.83 -14.42 1.51
N HIS A 194 -1.87 -15.65 1.01
CA HIS A 194 -0.71 -16.54 0.85
C HIS A 194 -0.49 -16.92 -0.61
N TRP A 195 -1.02 -16.11 -1.54
CA TRP A 195 -0.75 -16.28 -2.96
C TRP A 195 0.73 -16.05 -3.24
N LEU A 196 1.30 -16.94 -4.04
CA LEU A 196 2.71 -16.95 -4.37
C LEU A 196 3.00 -15.91 -5.45
N LEU A 197 4.21 -15.37 -5.45
CA LEU A 197 4.72 -14.58 -6.55
C LEU A 197 5.32 -15.51 -7.62
N GLY A 198 5.17 -15.14 -8.88
CA GLY A 198 5.87 -15.81 -9.97
C GLY A 198 6.16 -14.92 -11.15
N ARG A 199 7.29 -15.18 -11.81
CA ARG A 199 7.74 -14.49 -13.02
C ARG A 199 7.20 -15.19 -14.25
N VAL A 200 6.59 -14.44 -15.15
CA VAL A 200 6.14 -14.91 -16.45
C VAL A 200 7.35 -15.26 -17.30
N LEU A 201 7.53 -16.53 -17.61
CA LEU A 201 8.58 -17.01 -18.52
C LEU A 201 8.11 -17.01 -19.97
N LYS A 202 6.88 -17.49 -20.21
CA LYS A 202 6.37 -17.67 -21.57
C LYS A 202 4.85 -17.54 -21.60
N LEU A 203 4.35 -16.87 -22.63
CA LEU A 203 2.92 -16.73 -22.89
C LEU A 203 2.51 -17.69 -24.00
N PHE A 204 1.43 -18.46 -23.78
CA PHE A 204 0.88 -19.35 -24.80
C PHE A 204 -0.42 -18.75 -25.35
N PRO A 205 -0.37 -18.13 -26.55
CA PRO A 205 -1.56 -17.65 -27.22
C PRO A 205 -2.41 -18.83 -27.72
N GLY A 206 -3.73 -18.72 -27.58
CA GLY A 206 -4.68 -19.67 -28.16
C GLY A 206 -4.92 -19.39 -29.65
N LYS A 207 -5.87 -20.14 -30.24
CA LYS A 207 -6.23 -20.11 -31.67
C LYS A 207 -6.60 -18.72 -32.23
N TYR A 208 -6.94 -17.75 -31.38
CA TYR A 208 -7.33 -16.39 -31.74
C TYR A 208 -6.37 -15.30 -31.22
N GLY A 209 -5.12 -15.65 -30.88
CA GLY A 209 -4.15 -14.69 -30.32
C GLY A 209 -4.39 -14.30 -28.85
N ILE A 210 -5.51 -14.73 -28.25
CA ILE A 210 -5.81 -14.51 -26.83
C ILE A 210 -4.94 -15.43 -25.98
N ILE A 211 -4.12 -14.84 -25.10
CA ILE A 211 -3.28 -15.59 -24.16
C ILE A 211 -4.18 -16.23 -23.09
N ARG A 212 -4.13 -17.56 -22.97
CA ARG A 212 -4.94 -18.31 -22.00
C ARG A 212 -4.08 -19.00 -20.95
N LEU A 213 -2.87 -19.41 -21.31
CA LEU A 213 -1.97 -20.17 -20.46
C LEU A 213 -0.62 -19.46 -20.39
N VAL A 214 -0.05 -19.43 -19.19
CA VAL A 214 1.21 -18.75 -18.90
C VAL A 214 2.12 -19.69 -18.11
N LYS A 215 3.38 -19.79 -18.54
CA LYS A 215 4.44 -20.47 -17.79
C LYS A 215 5.06 -19.49 -16.82
N LEU A 216 5.12 -19.88 -15.54
CA LEU A 216 5.60 -19.04 -14.45
C LEU A 216 6.76 -19.74 -13.74
N ARG A 217 7.78 -18.98 -13.36
CA ARG A 217 8.83 -19.41 -12.41
C ARG A 217 8.45 -18.89 -11.03
N THR A 218 8.31 -19.80 -10.07
CA THR A 218 8.15 -19.48 -8.64
C THR A 218 9.41 -19.91 -7.88
N GLU A 219 9.55 -19.50 -6.62
CA GLU A 219 10.63 -19.96 -5.73
C GLU A 219 10.72 -21.49 -5.61
N ARG A 220 9.59 -22.19 -5.85
CA ARG A 220 9.48 -23.65 -5.72
C ARG A 220 9.62 -24.39 -7.07
N GLY A 221 9.80 -23.66 -8.17
CA GLY A 221 9.94 -24.22 -9.52
C GLY A 221 8.97 -23.65 -10.55
N ASP A 222 8.97 -24.26 -11.74
CA ASP A 222 8.13 -23.87 -12.87
C ASP A 222 6.71 -24.40 -12.74
N MET A 223 5.72 -23.57 -13.04
CA MET A 223 4.33 -23.98 -13.07
C MET A 223 3.56 -23.34 -14.23
N LEU A 224 2.54 -24.04 -14.71
CA LEU A 224 1.59 -23.52 -15.71
C LEU A 224 0.30 -23.06 -15.01
N ARG A 225 -0.14 -21.85 -15.33
CA ARG A 225 -1.39 -21.29 -14.81
C ARG A 225 -2.15 -20.54 -15.89
N GLN A 226 -3.47 -20.51 -15.72
CA GLN A 226 -4.36 -19.74 -16.57
C GLN A 226 -4.20 -18.25 -16.25
N ILE A 227 -4.26 -17.39 -17.26
CA ILE A 227 -4.10 -15.94 -17.11
C ILE A 227 -5.11 -15.32 -16.13
N GLN A 228 -6.31 -15.90 -16.03
CA GLN A 228 -7.37 -15.45 -15.13
C GLN A 228 -7.02 -15.58 -13.64
N ARG A 229 -6.02 -16.41 -13.32
CA ARG A 229 -5.51 -16.62 -11.96
C ARG A 229 -4.24 -15.81 -11.70
N LEU A 230 -3.87 -14.91 -12.59
CA LEU A 230 -2.69 -14.06 -12.47
C LEU A 230 -3.10 -12.62 -12.24
N TYR A 231 -2.44 -11.98 -11.28
CA TYR A 231 -2.71 -10.60 -10.91
C TYR A 231 -1.40 -9.78 -10.99
N PRO A 232 -1.27 -8.84 -11.94
CA PRO A 232 -0.10 -7.97 -12.00
C PRO A 232 -0.03 -7.02 -10.79
N LEU A 233 1.18 -6.59 -10.46
CA LEU A 233 1.48 -5.65 -9.37
C LEU A 233 1.18 -4.19 -9.78
N GLU A 234 1.21 -3.26 -8.81
CA GLU A 234 0.84 -1.84 -9.02
C GLU A 234 1.71 -1.14 -10.06
N VAL A 235 3.01 -1.46 -10.10
CA VAL A 235 3.97 -0.91 -11.06
C VAL A 235 4.53 -2.03 -11.93
N THR A 236 4.30 -1.92 -13.24
CA THR A 236 4.81 -2.87 -14.25
C THR A 236 6.21 -2.47 -14.71
N SER A 237 7.03 -3.44 -15.11
CA SER A 237 8.40 -3.30 -15.60
C SER A 237 8.60 -2.17 -16.64
N ASN A 238 7.60 -1.98 -17.51
CA ASN A 238 7.60 -0.94 -18.55
C ASN A 238 7.48 0.49 -18.01
N GLN A 239 6.97 0.69 -16.79
CA GLN A 239 6.89 2.01 -16.16
C GLN A 239 8.19 2.39 -15.44
N LEU A 240 8.97 1.40 -14.98
CA LEU A 240 10.26 1.62 -14.33
C LEU A 240 11.38 2.04 -15.31
N ARG A 241 11.29 1.68 -16.59
CA ARG A 241 12.27 2.06 -17.63
C ARG A 241 12.13 3.51 -18.12
N ASN A 242 11.02 4.18 -17.79
CA ASN A 242 10.70 5.54 -18.22
C ASN A 242 10.78 6.58 -17.08
N LEU A 243 11.30 6.17 -15.91
CA LEU A 243 11.69 7.06 -14.82
C LEU A 243 13.21 7.23 -14.84
#